data_AF-A0A8J3YIH0-F1
#
_entry.id   AF-A0A8J3YIH0-F1
#
_cell.length_a   1.000
_cell.length_b   1.000
_cell.length_c   1.000
_cell.angle_alpha   90.00
_cell.angle_beta   90.00
_cell.angle_gamma   90.00
#
_symmetry.space_group_name_H-M   'P 1'
#
loop_
_entity.id
_entity.type
_entity.pdbx_description
1 polymer ?
#
loop_
_entity_poly.entity_id
_entity_poly.type
_entity_poly.pdbx_seq_one_letter_code
_entity_poly.pdbx_strand_id
1 'polypeptide(L)'
;MATPQHIARLREFVGTELLIMPAATALVRDGAGRLLLVRHAGDAHRWGIPGGCLEIGETPAAGAVREVAEETGVDVRLHGIVDAVGGPGYEVQYANGDRVAYVSTIFHGVAVGGTPRPDGDEIAEVRWFRRDELAGLELTSYARHALGVAGLLAPDPGFAHEVRVRYADCDQQGVVFNGHYLTYADDAVDAWFTAALAPGFDCMVRKATVEWASSARHGETLTLRPRVNRWGRTSFDVTVEGSVGARPVFEAVLHYVSVAPGTADPTPVPDEVRAALTRRPRTVLLTTERLVLRRFTADDVDLLVELDADPEVLRHVPDGRATPRAEVEAELLPRYLAYYEVYRGFGFFAAQERASGEFLGWFHLRPPEGADFVDAELGYRLRRSAWGKGFATEGARALVELAFVELGARRVHAGTMTANTASRRVLEKAGLRLVRTFPEESLEYAMTRDEWAQMRSTDLT
;
A
#
# COMPACT_ATOMS: atom_id res chain seq x y z
N MET A 1 11.98 5.67 -27.45
CA MET A 1 11.91 7.10 -27.10
C MET A 1 12.78 7.92 -28.03
N ALA A 2 12.19 8.88 -28.75
CA ALA A 2 12.97 9.97 -29.31
C ALA A 2 13.53 10.76 -28.13
N THR A 3 14.84 10.64 -27.87
CA THR A 3 15.51 11.37 -26.80
C THR A 3 15.19 12.87 -26.96
N PRO A 4 14.62 13.54 -25.93
CA PRO A 4 14.33 14.96 -26.02
C PRO A 4 15.56 15.72 -26.52
N GLN A 5 15.39 16.67 -27.44
CA GLN A 5 16.53 17.32 -28.12
C GLN A 5 17.49 17.97 -27.12
N HIS A 6 16.96 18.46 -26.00
CA HIS A 6 17.76 19.05 -24.94
C HIS A 6 18.65 18.02 -24.22
N ILE A 7 18.19 16.77 -24.09
CA ILE A 7 18.97 15.65 -23.54
C ILE A 7 20.05 15.20 -24.52
N ALA A 8 19.71 15.09 -25.81
CA ALA A 8 20.70 14.79 -26.85
C ALA A 8 21.83 15.82 -26.83
N ARG A 9 21.48 17.11 -26.70
CA ARG A 9 22.46 18.19 -26.54
C ARG A 9 23.27 18.08 -25.26
N LEU A 10 22.66 17.73 -24.12
CA LEU A 10 23.42 17.52 -22.87
C LEU A 10 24.43 16.38 -23.00
N ARG A 11 24.08 15.30 -23.69
CA ARG A 11 24.97 14.16 -23.98
C ARG A 11 26.22 14.55 -24.77
N GLU A 12 26.15 15.57 -25.62
CA GLU A 12 27.34 16.11 -26.31
C GLU A 12 28.39 16.68 -25.33
N PHE A 13 27.96 17.15 -24.16
CA PHE A 13 28.85 17.73 -23.15
C PHE A 13 29.31 16.75 -22.08
N VAL A 14 28.40 15.87 -21.62
CA VAL A 14 28.66 14.97 -20.47
C VAL A 14 28.92 13.52 -20.88
N GLY A 15 28.81 13.19 -22.17
CA GLY A 15 28.92 11.82 -22.67
C GLY A 15 27.92 10.90 -21.96
N THR A 16 28.42 9.76 -21.48
CA THR A 16 27.62 8.70 -20.82
C THR A 16 27.47 8.88 -19.31
N GLU A 17 27.89 10.01 -18.74
CA GLU A 17 27.77 10.29 -17.30
C GLU A 17 26.31 10.20 -16.83
N LEU A 18 26.11 9.85 -15.55
CA LEU A 18 24.77 9.67 -14.98
C LEU A 18 24.01 10.99 -14.99
N LEU A 19 22.90 11.03 -15.73
CA LEU A 19 22.01 12.19 -15.79
C LEU A 19 20.71 11.93 -15.03
N ILE A 20 20.32 12.88 -14.17
CA ILE A 20 19.01 12.87 -13.53
C ILE A 20 17.96 13.31 -14.57
N MET A 21 16.95 12.48 -14.77
CA MET A 21 15.93 12.65 -15.79
C MET A 21 14.55 12.86 -15.15
N PRO A 22 13.98 14.07 -15.22
CA PRO A 22 12.60 14.30 -14.84
C PRO A 22 11.65 13.58 -15.80
N ALA A 23 10.71 12.82 -15.24
CA ALA A 23 9.70 12.09 -16.00
C ALA A 23 8.32 12.24 -15.36
N ALA A 24 7.28 11.90 -16.13
CA ALA A 24 5.94 11.78 -15.60
C ALA A 24 5.19 10.60 -16.23
N THR A 25 4.39 9.93 -15.40
CA THR A 25 3.65 8.71 -15.78
C THR A 25 2.24 8.77 -15.23
N ALA A 26 1.30 8.06 -15.86
CA ALA A 26 -0.09 8.07 -15.45
C ALA A 26 -0.69 6.67 -15.32
N LEU A 27 -1.26 6.40 -14.15
CA LEU A 27 -2.15 5.28 -13.91
C LEU A 27 -3.55 5.64 -14.43
N VAL A 28 -3.80 5.34 -15.71
CA VAL A 28 -5.06 5.69 -16.39
C VAL A 28 -6.09 4.59 -16.19
N ARG A 29 -7.32 4.98 -15.82
CA ARG A 29 -8.46 4.06 -15.73
C ARG A 29 -9.58 4.41 -16.69
N ASP A 30 -10.29 3.40 -17.18
CA ASP A 30 -11.54 3.62 -17.93
C ASP A 30 -12.77 3.71 -17.00
N GLY A 31 -13.95 3.93 -17.61
CA GLY A 31 -15.22 4.01 -16.88
C GLY A 31 -15.64 2.70 -16.18
N ALA A 32 -15.00 1.57 -16.50
CA ALA A 32 -15.17 0.28 -15.85
C ALA A 32 -14.07 -0.01 -14.81
N GLY A 33 -13.21 0.96 -14.50
CA GLY A 33 -12.15 0.83 -13.50
C GLY A 33 -10.93 0.01 -13.93
N ARG A 34 -10.86 -0.43 -15.20
CA ARG A 34 -9.70 -1.16 -15.76
C ARG A 34 -8.53 -0.22 -15.95
N LEU A 35 -7.30 -0.71 -15.78
CA LEU A 35 -6.06 0.05 -15.93
C LEU A 35 -5.47 -0.07 -17.33
N LEU A 36 -4.98 1.03 -17.87
CA LEU A 36 -4.23 1.06 -19.12
C LEU A 36 -2.78 0.68 -18.86
N LEU A 37 -2.29 -0.37 -19.53
CA LEU A 37 -0.87 -0.73 -19.54
C LEU A 37 -0.36 -0.78 -20.98
N VAL A 38 0.93 -0.54 -21.12
CA VAL A 38 1.65 -0.52 -22.41
C VAL A 38 2.74 -1.59 -22.41
N ARG A 39 3.13 -2.07 -23.58
CA ARG A 39 4.30 -2.96 -23.73
C ARG A 39 5.21 -2.42 -24.83
N HIS A 40 6.48 -2.22 -24.51
CA HIS A 40 7.46 -1.66 -25.44
C HIS A 40 7.87 -2.68 -26.50
N ALA A 41 8.17 -2.22 -27.71
CA ALA A 41 8.60 -3.07 -28.83
C ALA A 41 9.91 -3.83 -28.56
N GLY A 42 10.79 -3.27 -27.71
CA GLY A 42 12.03 -3.92 -27.27
C GLY A 42 11.88 -4.90 -26.10
N ASP A 43 10.68 -5.03 -25.52
CA ASP A 43 10.40 -5.87 -24.36
C ASP A 43 9.11 -6.67 -24.56
N ALA A 44 9.24 -7.86 -25.15
CA ALA A 44 8.10 -8.68 -25.54
C ALA A 44 7.30 -9.25 -24.36
N HIS A 45 7.82 -9.18 -23.14
CA HIS A 45 7.28 -9.93 -22.00
C HIS A 45 6.71 -9.03 -20.90
N ARG A 46 7.27 -7.84 -20.69
CA ARG A 46 6.92 -7.01 -19.52
C ARG A 46 5.99 -5.85 -19.86
N TRP A 47 4.95 -5.68 -19.05
CA TRP A 47 4.02 -4.57 -19.12
C TRP A 47 4.49 -3.36 -18.30
N GLY A 48 4.38 -2.18 -18.90
CA GLY A 48 4.69 -0.86 -18.37
C GLY A 48 3.45 0.00 -18.12
N ILE A 49 3.69 1.19 -17.58
CA ILE A 49 2.69 2.25 -17.42
C ILE A 49 3.05 3.35 -18.42
N PRO A 50 2.08 3.95 -19.12
CA PRO A 50 2.39 5.00 -20.07
C PRO A 50 3.00 6.23 -19.39
N GLY A 51 3.99 6.82 -20.05
CA GLY A 51 4.71 8.00 -19.58
C GLY A 51 6.15 8.09 -20.07
N GLY A 52 6.74 9.27 -19.92
CA GLY A 52 8.03 9.58 -20.50
C GLY A 52 8.72 10.80 -19.88
N CYS A 53 9.80 11.22 -20.52
CA CYS A 53 10.62 12.34 -20.06
C CYS A 53 9.89 13.69 -20.27
N LEU A 54 10.15 14.64 -19.38
CA LEU A 54 9.60 15.98 -19.52
C LEU A 54 10.42 16.84 -20.50
N GLU A 55 9.74 17.70 -21.24
CA GLU A 55 10.38 18.75 -22.04
C GLU A 55 10.70 20.00 -21.20
N ILE A 56 11.63 20.83 -21.67
CA ILE A 56 12.00 22.07 -20.97
C ILE A 56 10.78 23.00 -20.87
N GLY A 57 10.44 23.38 -19.64
CA GLY A 57 9.28 24.25 -19.34
C GLY A 57 7.95 23.52 -19.28
N GLU A 58 7.92 22.21 -19.52
CA GLU A 58 6.73 21.38 -19.39
C GLU A 58 6.43 21.07 -17.91
N THR A 59 5.16 21.20 -17.52
CA THR A 59 4.75 20.75 -16.17
C THR A 59 4.63 19.22 -16.14
N PRO A 60 4.92 18.54 -15.02
CA PRO A 60 4.79 17.09 -14.94
C PRO A 60 3.40 16.57 -15.32
N ALA A 61 2.34 17.32 -14.97
CA ALA A 61 0.97 16.97 -15.33
C ALA A 61 0.74 17.07 -16.84
N ALA A 62 1.26 18.10 -17.50
CA ALA A 62 1.17 18.25 -18.96
C ALA A 62 1.94 17.13 -19.68
N GLY A 63 3.15 16.81 -19.20
CA GLY A 63 3.95 15.72 -19.73
C GLY A 63 3.24 14.37 -19.62
N ALA A 64 2.68 14.04 -18.45
CA ALA A 64 1.92 12.79 -18.30
C ALA A 64 0.69 12.72 -19.23
N VAL A 65 -0.02 13.83 -19.46
CA VAL A 65 -1.15 13.85 -20.42
C VAL A 65 -0.65 13.63 -21.86
N ARG A 66 0.41 14.33 -22.25
CA ARG A 66 1.02 14.22 -23.59
C ARG A 66 1.50 12.81 -23.87
N GLU A 67 2.31 12.25 -22.98
CA GLU A 67 2.91 10.93 -23.13
C GLU A 67 1.84 9.84 -23.23
N VAL A 68 0.79 9.87 -22.39
CA VAL A 68 -0.33 8.93 -22.51
C VAL A 68 -0.98 9.03 -23.88
N ALA A 69 -1.25 10.25 -24.36
CA ALA A 69 -1.90 10.43 -25.66
C ALA A 69 -1.02 9.95 -26.82
N GLU A 70 0.28 10.23 -26.77
CA GLU A 70 1.27 9.83 -27.78
C GLU A 70 1.44 8.30 -27.83
N GLU A 71 1.67 7.67 -26.68
CA GLU A 71 1.96 6.23 -26.58
C GLU A 71 0.73 5.33 -26.78
N THR A 72 -0.46 5.83 -26.40
CA THR A 72 -1.67 4.98 -26.29
C THR A 72 -2.86 5.44 -27.10
N GLY A 73 -2.85 6.68 -27.60
CA GLY A 73 -4.01 7.29 -28.26
C GLY A 73 -5.22 7.52 -27.35
N VAL A 74 -5.04 7.45 -26.02
CA VAL A 74 -6.08 7.70 -25.02
C VAL A 74 -5.95 9.12 -24.47
N ASP A 75 -7.07 9.84 -24.41
CA ASP A 75 -7.13 11.15 -23.77
C ASP A 75 -7.38 10.97 -22.27
N VAL A 76 -6.54 11.56 -21.42
CA VAL A 76 -6.61 11.41 -19.97
C VAL A 76 -6.88 12.74 -19.27
N ARG A 77 -7.74 12.69 -18.25
CA ARG A 77 -7.85 13.75 -17.23
C ARG A 77 -7.21 13.28 -15.94
N LEU A 78 -6.15 13.95 -15.53
CA LEU A 78 -5.45 13.66 -14.28
C LEU A 78 -6.24 14.18 -13.07
N HIS A 79 -6.18 13.45 -11.96
CA HIS A 79 -6.90 13.75 -10.73
C HIS A 79 -6.00 14.12 -9.56
N GLY A 80 -4.72 13.74 -9.61
CA GLY A 80 -3.75 14.05 -8.58
C GLY A 80 -2.46 13.24 -8.72
N ILE A 81 -1.50 13.52 -7.84
CA ILE A 81 -0.24 12.80 -7.74
C ILE A 81 -0.44 11.62 -6.79
N VAL A 82 -0.01 10.44 -7.22
CA VAL A 82 0.04 9.21 -6.42
C VAL A 82 1.32 9.17 -5.60
N ASP A 83 2.45 9.49 -6.23
CA ASP A 83 3.78 9.58 -5.61
C ASP A 83 4.79 10.29 -6.52
N ALA A 84 5.97 10.60 -5.99
CA ALA A 84 7.14 11.03 -6.74
C ALA A 84 8.33 10.14 -6.37
N VAL A 85 8.85 9.40 -7.36
CA VAL A 85 9.77 8.29 -7.12
C VAL A 85 11.10 8.51 -7.83
N GLY A 86 12.19 8.05 -7.21
CA GLY A 86 13.55 8.12 -7.75
C GLY A 86 14.54 7.40 -6.84
N GLY A 87 15.82 7.40 -7.22
CA GLY A 87 16.90 6.73 -6.49
C GLY A 87 17.50 5.54 -7.25
N PRO A 88 18.36 4.72 -6.60
CA PRO A 88 19.17 3.69 -7.28
C PRO A 88 18.36 2.68 -8.10
N GLY A 89 17.13 2.35 -7.66
CA GLY A 89 16.23 1.45 -8.39
C GLY A 89 15.65 2.01 -9.70
N TYR A 90 15.90 3.28 -9.99
CA TYR A 90 15.44 4.01 -11.19
C TYR A 90 16.61 4.41 -12.09
N GLU A 91 17.81 3.86 -11.83
CA GLU A 91 18.94 3.99 -12.73
C GLU A 91 18.80 3.00 -13.89
N VAL A 92 18.94 3.51 -15.11
CA VAL A 92 18.93 2.72 -16.34
C VAL A 92 20.22 2.99 -17.09
N GLN A 93 20.88 1.91 -17.52
CA GLN A 93 21.96 2.00 -18.48
C GLN A 93 21.48 1.47 -19.84
N TYR A 94 21.51 2.33 -20.86
CA TYR A 94 21.13 1.97 -22.22
C TYR A 94 22.26 1.24 -22.95
N ALA A 95 21.90 0.54 -24.04
CA ALA A 95 22.86 -0.21 -24.86
C ALA A 95 23.96 0.65 -25.48
N ASN A 96 23.72 1.95 -25.67
CA ASN A 96 24.72 2.92 -26.14
C ASN A 96 25.69 3.39 -25.02
N GLY A 97 25.52 2.88 -23.80
CA GLY A 97 26.33 3.21 -22.63
C GLY A 97 25.78 4.36 -21.79
N ASP A 98 24.76 5.09 -22.24
CA ASP A 98 24.16 6.20 -21.51
C ASP A 98 23.56 5.75 -20.19
N ARG A 99 23.85 6.49 -19.12
CA ARG A 99 23.30 6.25 -17.79
C ARG A 99 22.33 7.35 -17.41
N VAL A 100 21.13 6.99 -16.99
CA VAL A 100 20.11 7.93 -16.50
C VAL A 100 19.58 7.47 -15.15
N ALA A 101 19.22 8.42 -14.28
CA ALA A 101 18.49 8.20 -13.04
C ALA A 101 17.13 8.90 -13.15
N TYR A 102 16.05 8.15 -13.28
CA TYR A 102 14.72 8.74 -13.40
C TYR A 102 14.20 9.27 -12.08
N VAL A 103 13.66 10.49 -12.10
CA VAL A 103 12.81 11.05 -11.05
C VAL A 103 11.45 11.28 -11.67
N SER A 104 10.49 10.42 -11.34
CA SER A 104 9.20 10.41 -12.00
C SER A 104 8.06 10.80 -11.07
N THR A 105 7.20 11.69 -11.54
CA THR A 105 5.93 11.99 -10.88
C THR A 105 4.86 11.03 -11.41
N ILE A 106 4.21 10.29 -10.53
CA ILE A 106 3.17 9.32 -10.87
C ILE A 106 1.82 9.97 -10.62
N PHE A 107 0.97 10.03 -11.64
CA PHE A 107 -0.39 10.55 -11.53
C PHE A 107 -1.42 9.43 -11.55
N HIS A 108 -2.58 9.68 -10.94
CA HIS A 108 -3.80 8.93 -11.26
C HIS A 108 -4.67 9.75 -12.19
N GLY A 109 -5.30 9.08 -13.16
CA GLY A 109 -6.16 9.72 -14.13
C GLY A 109 -7.24 8.81 -14.66
N VAL A 110 -8.24 9.43 -15.29
CA VAL A 110 -9.32 8.72 -15.96
C VAL A 110 -9.30 9.03 -17.44
N ALA A 111 -9.54 8.00 -18.26
CA ALA A 111 -9.77 8.17 -19.69
C ALA A 111 -11.05 8.98 -19.90
N VAL A 112 -10.93 10.05 -20.68
CA VAL A 112 -12.05 10.92 -21.08
C VAL A 112 -12.37 10.83 -22.56
N GLY A 113 -11.50 10.18 -23.35
CA GLY A 113 -11.61 10.04 -24.79
C GLY A 113 -10.52 9.13 -25.36
N GLY A 114 -10.49 9.03 -26.68
CA GLY A 114 -9.51 8.22 -27.41
C GLY A 114 -9.84 6.73 -27.47
N THR A 115 -9.09 6.00 -28.31
CA THR A 115 -9.17 4.54 -28.43
C THR A 115 -7.76 3.97 -28.27
N PRO A 116 -7.56 2.99 -27.36
CA PRO A 116 -6.25 2.41 -27.14
C PRO A 116 -5.66 1.86 -28.44
N ARG A 117 -4.53 2.43 -28.83
CA ARG A 117 -3.73 2.00 -29.97
C ARG A 117 -2.27 2.29 -29.69
N PRO A 118 -1.36 1.36 -29.97
CA PRO A 118 0.08 1.65 -29.90
C PRO A 118 0.44 2.79 -30.87
N ASP A 119 1.51 3.52 -30.55
CA ASP A 119 2.11 4.51 -31.44
C ASP A 119 2.73 3.89 -32.71
N GLY A 120 3.08 2.60 -32.64
CA GLY A 120 3.67 1.84 -33.73
C GLY A 120 5.20 2.02 -33.87
N ASP A 121 5.84 2.70 -32.91
CA ASP A 121 7.29 2.92 -32.87
C ASP A 121 7.87 2.34 -31.58
N GLU A 122 7.55 2.96 -30.44
CA GLU A 122 8.06 2.55 -29.13
C GLU A 122 7.18 1.51 -28.44
N ILE A 123 5.87 1.63 -28.62
CA ILE A 123 4.88 0.77 -27.98
C ILE A 123 4.36 -0.25 -28.98
N ALA A 124 4.52 -1.53 -28.65
CA ALA A 124 4.03 -2.64 -29.46
C ALA A 124 2.60 -3.06 -29.10
N GLU A 125 2.20 -2.90 -27.83
CA GLU A 125 0.85 -3.26 -27.39
C GLU A 125 0.33 -2.28 -26.33
N VAL A 126 -0.97 -2.00 -26.39
CA VAL A 126 -1.71 -1.18 -25.42
C VAL A 126 -2.98 -1.92 -25.05
N ARG A 127 -3.26 -2.13 -23.76
CA ARG A 127 -4.43 -2.89 -23.32
C ARG A 127 -4.97 -2.43 -21.97
N TRP A 128 -6.29 -2.60 -21.80
CA TRP A 128 -6.99 -2.47 -20.53
C TRP A 128 -6.96 -3.77 -19.73
N PHE A 129 -6.60 -3.67 -18.44
CA PHE A 129 -6.54 -4.80 -17.51
C PHE A 129 -7.44 -4.56 -16.30
N ARG A 130 -8.19 -5.60 -15.91
CA ARG A 130 -8.84 -5.65 -14.60
C ARG A 130 -7.79 -5.87 -13.51
N ARG A 131 -8.17 -5.55 -12.27
CA ARG A 131 -7.26 -5.65 -11.13
C ARG A 131 -6.78 -7.07 -10.85
N ASP A 132 -7.69 -8.04 -10.95
CA ASP A 132 -7.40 -9.46 -10.77
C ASP A 132 -6.45 -10.02 -11.84
N GLU A 133 -6.47 -9.45 -13.06
CA GLU A 133 -5.53 -9.81 -14.12
C GLU A 133 -4.09 -9.37 -13.80
N LEU A 134 -3.88 -8.30 -13.00
CA LEU A 134 -2.56 -7.74 -12.73
C LEU A 134 -1.60 -8.71 -12.02
N ALA A 135 -2.13 -9.59 -11.17
CA ALA A 135 -1.31 -10.52 -10.39
C ALA A 135 -0.57 -11.55 -11.27
N GLY A 136 -1.08 -11.82 -12.48
CA GLY A 136 -0.49 -12.75 -13.44
C GLY A 136 0.42 -12.09 -14.49
N LEU A 137 0.60 -10.76 -14.44
CA LEU A 137 1.40 -10.05 -15.43
C LEU A 137 2.87 -9.98 -15.02
N GLU A 138 3.76 -10.20 -15.99
CA GLU A 138 5.13 -9.73 -15.87
C GLU A 138 5.15 -8.22 -16.06
N LEU A 139 5.57 -7.49 -15.03
CA LEU A 139 5.62 -6.02 -15.01
C LEU A 139 7.06 -5.56 -15.08
N THR A 140 7.30 -4.41 -15.72
CA THR A 140 8.58 -3.70 -15.55
C THR A 140 8.77 -3.34 -14.07
N SER A 141 10.03 -3.18 -13.63
CA SER A 141 10.34 -2.79 -12.24
C SER A 141 9.61 -1.50 -11.85
N TYR A 142 9.60 -0.53 -12.78
CA TYR A 142 8.88 0.73 -12.64
C TYR A 142 7.36 0.54 -12.50
N ALA A 143 6.74 -0.24 -13.39
CA ALA A 143 5.30 -0.48 -13.34
C ALA A 143 4.88 -1.25 -12.09
N ARG A 144 5.68 -2.24 -11.66
CA ARG A 144 5.47 -2.96 -10.41
C ARG A 144 5.48 -2.02 -9.22
N HIS A 145 6.47 -1.13 -9.15
CA HIS A 145 6.57 -0.14 -8.08
C HIS A 145 5.37 0.81 -8.08
N ALA A 146 5.07 1.44 -9.22
CA ALA A 146 3.98 2.41 -9.33
C ALA A 146 2.60 1.79 -9.03
N LEU A 147 2.34 0.56 -9.50
CA LEU A 147 1.12 -0.17 -9.16
C LEU A 147 1.09 -0.61 -7.69
N GLY A 148 2.23 -0.99 -7.11
CA GLY A 148 2.37 -1.32 -5.68
C GLY A 148 2.12 -0.11 -4.78
N VAL A 149 2.75 1.03 -5.09
CA VAL A 149 2.52 2.31 -4.41
C VAL A 149 1.09 2.80 -4.61
N ALA A 150 0.43 2.52 -5.73
CA ALA A 150 -0.99 2.80 -5.90
C ALA A 150 -1.92 1.81 -5.17
N GLY A 151 -1.39 0.77 -4.52
CA GLY A 151 -2.16 -0.28 -3.87
C GLY A 151 -2.97 -1.15 -4.84
N LEU A 152 -2.51 -1.25 -6.09
CA LEU A 152 -3.20 -1.98 -7.16
C LEU A 152 -2.72 -3.41 -7.31
N LEU A 153 -1.45 -3.65 -6.97
CA LEU A 153 -0.96 -4.98 -6.70
C LEU A 153 -1.35 -5.37 -5.27
N ALA A 154 -1.55 -6.66 -5.03
CA ALA A 154 -1.40 -7.16 -3.67
C ALA A 154 -0.02 -6.67 -3.17
N PRO A 155 0.09 -6.24 -1.91
CA PRO A 155 1.33 -5.71 -1.36
C PRO A 155 2.40 -6.72 -1.68
N ASP A 156 3.54 -6.20 -2.12
CA ASP A 156 4.75 -6.99 -2.19
C ASP A 156 4.77 -7.87 -0.93
N PRO A 157 4.81 -9.21 -1.04
CA PRO A 157 4.45 -10.12 0.05
C PRO A 157 5.46 -10.10 1.24
N GLY A 158 6.13 -8.97 1.44
CA GLY A 158 7.40 -8.83 2.13
C GLY A 158 8.53 -9.20 1.18
N PHE A 159 9.73 -8.75 1.54
CA PHE A 159 10.96 -9.35 1.04
C PHE A 159 10.83 -10.88 1.13
N ALA A 160 11.08 -11.56 0.00
CA ALA A 160 11.06 -13.00 -0.10
C ALA A 160 12.41 -13.46 -0.61
N HIS A 161 13.04 -14.38 0.10
CA HIS A 161 14.27 -15.02 -0.34
C HIS A 161 13.98 -16.45 -0.73
N GLU A 162 14.41 -16.87 -1.92
CA GLU A 162 14.20 -18.23 -2.39
C GLU A 162 15.48 -19.03 -2.34
N VAL A 163 15.43 -20.16 -1.64
CA VAL A 163 16.55 -21.09 -1.52
C VAL A 163 16.16 -22.43 -2.10
N ARG A 164 16.93 -22.89 -3.08
CA ARG A 164 16.75 -24.21 -3.67
C ARG A 164 17.44 -25.26 -2.81
N VAL A 165 16.68 -26.18 -2.21
CA VAL A 165 17.21 -27.24 -1.35
C VAL A 165 18.15 -28.14 -2.14
N ARG A 166 19.42 -28.20 -1.71
CA ARG A 166 20.47 -28.97 -2.35
C ARG A 166 20.51 -30.38 -1.79
N TYR A 167 21.07 -31.31 -2.57
CA TYR A 167 21.23 -32.68 -2.12
C TYR A 167 22.07 -32.77 -0.83
N ALA A 168 23.12 -31.95 -0.74
CA ALA A 168 23.99 -31.85 0.43
C ALA A 168 23.28 -31.30 1.68
N ASP A 169 22.12 -30.67 1.52
CA ASP A 169 21.38 -30.11 2.65
C ASP A 169 20.53 -31.18 3.37
N CYS A 170 20.33 -32.34 2.73
CA CYS A 170 19.47 -33.41 3.23
C CYS A 170 20.23 -34.49 4.01
N ASP A 171 19.58 -35.06 5.01
CA ASP A 171 20.06 -36.24 5.73
C ASP A 171 19.70 -37.56 5.03
N GLN A 172 19.99 -38.70 5.67
CA GLN A 172 19.72 -40.05 5.13
C GLN A 172 18.21 -40.35 4.95
N GLN A 173 17.32 -39.58 5.57
CA GLN A 173 15.86 -39.70 5.40
C GLN A 173 15.36 -38.88 4.19
N GLY A 174 16.27 -38.17 3.50
CA GLY A 174 15.95 -37.36 2.33
C GLY A 174 15.19 -36.08 2.68
N VAL A 175 15.37 -35.58 3.90
CA VAL A 175 14.83 -34.31 4.38
C VAL A 175 15.96 -33.37 4.78
N VAL A 176 15.73 -32.06 4.72
CA VAL A 176 16.71 -31.07 5.17
C VAL A 176 17.13 -31.35 6.61
N PHE A 177 18.43 -31.43 6.84
CA PHE A 177 18.99 -31.59 8.17
C PHE A 177 18.67 -30.36 9.03
N ASN A 178 18.20 -30.58 10.25
CA ASN A 178 17.64 -29.53 11.12
C ASN A 178 18.51 -28.27 11.25
N GLY A 179 19.84 -28.41 11.28
CA GLY A 179 20.77 -27.27 11.38
C GLY A 179 20.74 -26.32 10.19
N HIS A 180 20.41 -26.80 8.99
CA HIS A 180 20.42 -25.98 7.77
C HIS A 180 19.27 -24.97 7.70
N TYR A 181 18.18 -25.19 8.45
CA TYR A 181 17.09 -24.22 8.53
C TYR A 181 17.54 -22.87 9.11
N LEU A 182 18.46 -22.88 10.08
CA LEU A 182 19.06 -21.65 10.59
C LEU A 182 19.98 -20.98 9.58
N THR A 183 20.72 -21.77 8.77
CA THR A 183 21.54 -21.22 7.68
C THR A 183 20.67 -20.54 6.63
N TYR A 184 19.53 -21.14 6.28
CA TYR A 184 18.57 -20.52 5.36
C TYR A 184 17.97 -19.24 5.94
N ALA A 185 17.62 -19.24 7.23
CA ALA A 185 17.10 -18.05 7.90
C ALA A 185 18.13 -16.90 7.94
N ASP A 186 19.40 -17.22 8.22
CA ASP A 186 20.50 -16.26 8.24
C ASP A 186 20.74 -15.66 6.84
N ASP A 187 20.81 -16.49 5.81
CA ASP A 187 20.95 -16.07 4.40
C ASP A 187 19.79 -15.16 3.97
N ALA A 188 18.55 -15.47 4.37
CA ALA A 188 17.40 -14.62 4.09
C ALA A 188 17.46 -13.26 4.80
N VAL A 189 17.94 -13.21 6.05
CA VAL A 189 18.07 -11.94 6.79
C VAL A 189 19.22 -11.11 6.25
N ASP A 190 20.35 -11.70 5.89
CA ASP A 190 21.48 -11.00 5.28
C ASP A 190 21.09 -10.38 3.94
N ALA A 191 20.42 -11.15 3.08
CA ALA A 191 19.89 -10.66 1.80
C ALA A 191 18.87 -9.54 2.02
N TRP A 192 18.02 -9.64 3.05
CA TRP A 192 17.05 -8.60 3.40
C TRP A 192 17.73 -7.31 3.88
N PHE A 193 18.70 -7.41 4.79
CA PHE A 193 19.42 -6.25 5.30
C PHE A 193 20.22 -5.57 4.20
N THR A 194 20.88 -6.34 3.34
CA THR A 194 21.59 -5.83 2.16
C THR A 194 20.65 -5.06 1.23
N ALA A 195 19.42 -5.53 1.06
CA ALA A 195 18.42 -4.85 0.24
C ALA A 195 17.81 -3.61 0.92
N ALA A 196 17.70 -3.61 2.25
CA ALA A 196 16.93 -2.62 3.01
C ALA A 196 17.78 -1.52 3.68
N LEU A 197 19.06 -1.76 3.94
CA LEU A 197 19.91 -0.91 4.77
C LEU A 197 21.10 -0.33 4.00
N ALA A 198 21.51 0.88 4.40
CA ALA A 198 22.78 1.44 3.96
C ALA A 198 23.96 0.75 4.67
N PRO A 199 25.17 0.72 4.07
CA PRO A 199 26.36 0.18 4.70
C PRO A 199 26.66 0.85 6.05
N GLY A 200 27.11 0.07 7.04
CA GLY A 200 27.59 0.59 8.33
C GLY A 200 26.71 0.25 9.55
N PHE A 201 25.57 -0.42 9.37
CA PHE A 201 24.85 -1.06 10.47
C PHE A 201 25.47 -2.44 10.77
N ASP A 202 25.62 -2.77 12.05
CA ASP A 202 26.17 -4.04 12.50
C ASP A 202 25.34 -4.61 13.66
N CYS A 203 25.19 -5.92 13.69
CA CYS A 203 24.42 -6.63 14.70
C CYS A 203 24.89 -8.06 14.88
N MET A 204 24.58 -8.66 16.03
CA MET A 204 24.88 -10.06 16.30
C MET A 204 23.63 -10.83 16.70
N VAL A 205 23.53 -12.09 16.28
CA VAL A 205 22.52 -13.02 16.80
C VAL A 205 22.92 -13.47 18.20
N ARG A 206 22.09 -13.17 19.20
CA ARG A 206 22.31 -13.60 20.59
C ARG A 206 21.61 -14.92 20.90
N LYS A 207 20.49 -15.21 20.24
CA LYS A 207 19.69 -16.42 20.41
C LYS A 207 18.92 -16.70 19.14
N ALA A 208 18.83 -17.97 18.76
CA ALA A 208 17.98 -18.44 17.67
C ALA A 208 17.09 -19.57 18.18
N THR A 209 15.82 -19.57 17.79
CA THR A 209 14.89 -20.70 18.00
C THR A 209 14.28 -21.09 16.67
N VAL A 210 14.00 -22.39 16.49
CA VAL A 210 13.32 -22.90 15.30
C VAL A 210 12.21 -23.83 15.74
N GLU A 211 11.04 -23.64 15.13
CA GLU A 211 9.90 -24.55 15.20
C GLU A 211 9.67 -25.15 13.82
N TRP A 212 9.59 -26.48 13.76
CA TRP A 212 9.40 -27.22 12.51
C TRP A 212 7.94 -27.64 12.38
N ALA A 213 7.32 -27.25 11.27
CA ALA A 213 5.96 -27.65 10.91
C ALA A 213 5.96 -28.86 9.96
N SER A 214 6.87 -28.88 8.98
CA SER A 214 7.06 -30.00 8.05
C SER A 214 8.48 -30.05 7.50
N SER A 215 8.84 -31.11 6.78
CA SER A 215 10.17 -31.26 6.19
C SER A 215 10.26 -30.69 4.77
N ALA A 216 11.36 -30.03 4.44
CA ALA A 216 11.74 -29.72 3.06
C ALA A 216 12.62 -30.84 2.49
N ARG A 217 12.60 -31.01 1.18
CA ARG A 217 13.30 -32.10 0.49
C ARG A 217 14.15 -31.58 -0.67
N HIS A 218 15.16 -32.37 -1.04
CA HIS A 218 15.92 -32.13 -2.26
C HIS A 218 14.96 -32.09 -3.46
N GLY A 219 15.01 -31.04 -4.26
CA GLY A 219 13.98 -30.82 -5.29
C GLY A 219 13.16 -29.56 -5.05
N GLU A 220 12.98 -29.19 -3.80
CA GLU A 220 12.07 -28.11 -3.41
C GLU A 220 12.77 -26.75 -3.37
N THR A 221 11.98 -25.71 -3.61
CA THR A 221 12.35 -24.30 -3.41
C THR A 221 11.66 -23.83 -2.13
N LEU A 222 12.45 -23.42 -1.15
CA LEU A 222 11.98 -22.76 0.07
C LEU A 222 11.84 -21.28 -0.20
N THR A 223 10.65 -20.74 0.05
CA THR A 223 10.39 -19.30 0.12
C THR A 223 10.50 -18.89 1.58
N LEU A 224 11.35 -17.91 1.86
CA LEU A 224 11.70 -17.44 3.21
C LEU A 224 11.27 -15.98 3.36
N ARG A 225 10.55 -15.66 4.43
CA ARG A 225 9.97 -14.34 4.66
C ARG A 225 10.39 -13.80 6.03
N PRO A 226 11.43 -12.95 6.09
CA PRO A 226 11.83 -12.31 7.33
C PRO A 226 10.93 -11.11 7.67
N ARG A 227 10.69 -10.90 8.96
CA ARG A 227 9.98 -9.74 9.52
C ARG A 227 10.50 -9.40 10.91
N VAL A 228 10.51 -8.12 11.29
CA VAL A 228 10.78 -7.71 12.67
C VAL A 228 9.50 -7.82 13.49
N ASN A 229 9.55 -8.56 14.59
CA ASN A 229 8.39 -8.82 15.45
C ASN A 229 8.44 -8.06 16.77
N ARG A 230 9.64 -7.64 17.19
CA ARG A 230 9.86 -6.97 18.45
C ARG A 230 11.04 -6.02 18.35
N TRP A 231 10.87 -4.84 18.90
CA TRP A 231 11.93 -3.87 19.12
C TRP A 231 12.24 -3.74 20.61
N GLY A 232 13.51 -3.79 20.97
CA GLY A 232 14.06 -3.37 22.26
C GLY A 232 14.99 -2.16 22.10
N ARG A 233 15.58 -1.65 23.18
CA ARG A 233 16.50 -0.50 23.11
C ARG A 233 17.75 -0.80 22.28
N THR A 234 18.40 -1.91 22.57
CA THR A 234 19.66 -2.38 21.93
C THR A 234 19.50 -3.73 21.24
N SER A 235 18.28 -4.26 21.16
CA SER A 235 17.99 -5.60 20.63
C SER A 235 16.69 -5.59 19.84
N PHE A 236 16.50 -6.58 18.99
CA PHE A 236 15.27 -6.76 18.22
C PHE A 236 15.14 -8.22 17.77
N ASP A 237 13.91 -8.66 17.53
CA ASP A 237 13.64 -10.05 17.16
C ASP A 237 13.14 -10.11 15.72
N VAL A 238 13.78 -10.92 14.89
CA VAL A 238 13.40 -11.19 13.51
C VAL A 238 12.81 -12.59 13.41
N THR A 239 11.60 -12.71 12.89
CA THR A 239 11.00 -14.01 12.55
C THR A 239 11.14 -14.29 11.07
N VAL A 240 11.57 -15.49 10.73
CA VAL A 240 11.68 -15.99 9.37
C VAL A 240 10.73 -17.15 9.20
N GLU A 241 9.71 -16.95 8.37
CA GLU A 241 8.76 -17.99 7.98
C GLU A 241 9.23 -18.67 6.70
N GLY A 242 9.34 -19.99 6.70
CA GLY A 242 9.76 -20.80 5.55
C GLY A 242 8.66 -21.71 5.04
N SER A 243 8.38 -21.66 3.74
CA SER A 243 7.38 -22.51 3.08
C SER A 243 7.87 -23.10 1.76
N VAL A 244 7.28 -24.22 1.34
CA VAL A 244 7.38 -24.75 -0.03
C VAL A 244 6.01 -24.59 -0.68
N GLY A 245 5.86 -23.60 -1.55
CA GLY A 245 4.55 -23.14 -1.99
C GLY A 245 3.69 -22.71 -0.79
N ALA A 246 2.49 -23.28 -0.67
CA ALA A 246 1.58 -23.02 0.45
C ALA A 246 1.88 -23.88 1.70
N ARG A 247 2.81 -24.83 1.64
CA ARG A 247 3.10 -25.75 2.75
C ARG A 247 4.07 -25.10 3.74
N PRO A 248 3.67 -24.86 5.00
CA PRO A 248 4.59 -24.34 6.01
C PRO A 248 5.64 -25.40 6.37
N VAL A 249 6.90 -24.99 6.45
CA VAL A 249 8.04 -25.88 6.74
C VAL A 249 8.61 -25.57 8.10
N PHE A 250 8.98 -24.32 8.35
CA PHE A 250 9.53 -23.92 9.65
C PHE A 250 9.27 -22.44 9.93
N GLU A 251 9.36 -22.08 11.20
CA GLU A 251 9.47 -20.71 11.67
C GLU A 251 10.74 -20.60 12.51
N ALA A 252 11.58 -19.59 12.24
CA ALA A 252 12.76 -19.30 13.05
C ALA A 252 12.64 -17.91 13.67
N VAL A 253 12.99 -17.77 14.94
CA VAL A 253 13.10 -16.47 15.62
C VAL A 253 14.56 -16.20 15.96
N LEU A 254 15.11 -15.14 15.38
CA LEU A 254 16.47 -14.67 15.59
C LEU A 254 16.45 -13.41 16.46
N HIS A 255 17.03 -13.51 17.65
CA HIS A 255 17.17 -12.38 18.57
C HIS A 255 18.49 -11.66 18.30
N TYR A 256 18.42 -10.49 17.67
CA TYR A 256 19.58 -9.65 17.35
C TYR A 256 19.86 -8.64 18.46
N VAL A 257 21.15 -8.29 18.59
CA VAL A 257 21.64 -7.15 19.38
C VAL A 257 22.37 -6.22 18.41
N SER A 258 21.98 -4.94 18.40
CA SER A 258 22.69 -3.89 17.65
C SER A 258 24.02 -3.63 18.32
N VAL A 259 25.10 -3.53 17.53
CA VAL A 259 26.45 -3.32 18.04
C VAL A 259 27.18 -2.20 17.31
N ALA A 260 28.24 -1.67 17.89
CA ALA A 260 29.13 -0.77 17.16
C ALA A 260 29.92 -1.58 16.11
N PRO A 261 30.08 -1.07 14.88
CA PRO A 261 30.72 -1.81 13.78
C PRO A 261 32.07 -2.40 14.16
N GLY A 262 32.25 -3.70 13.90
CA GLY A 262 33.49 -4.41 14.20
C GLY A 262 33.74 -4.69 15.69
N THR A 263 32.73 -4.52 16.55
CA THR A 263 32.82 -4.78 18.00
C THR A 263 31.67 -5.66 18.48
N ALA A 264 31.70 -6.06 19.75
CA ALA A 264 30.59 -6.71 20.44
C ALA A 264 29.78 -5.75 21.34
N ASP A 265 30.09 -4.44 21.30
CA ASP A 265 29.55 -3.47 22.25
C ASP A 265 28.11 -3.07 21.88
N PRO A 266 27.11 -3.31 22.75
CA PRO A 266 25.72 -3.02 22.42
C PRO A 266 25.46 -1.52 22.23
N THR A 267 24.85 -1.18 21.10
CA THR A 267 24.39 0.17 20.77
C THR A 267 22.86 0.23 20.72
N PRO A 268 22.25 1.40 20.96
CA PRO A 268 20.85 1.58 20.61
C PRO A 268 20.65 1.27 19.13
N VAL A 269 19.58 0.55 18.79
CA VAL A 269 19.24 0.31 17.37
C VAL A 269 18.96 1.67 16.72
N PRO A 270 19.68 2.05 15.64
CA PRO A 270 19.49 3.34 14.96
C PRO A 270 18.06 3.52 14.43
N ASP A 271 17.58 4.76 14.44
CA ASP A 271 16.23 5.07 13.98
C ASP A 271 16.04 4.82 12.47
N GLU A 272 17.08 5.01 11.65
CA GLU A 272 17.04 4.65 10.23
C GLU A 272 16.84 3.14 10.01
N VAL A 273 17.47 2.30 10.83
CA VAL A 273 17.36 0.83 10.75
C VAL A 273 15.98 0.40 11.19
N ARG A 274 15.47 0.96 12.29
CA ARG A 274 14.08 0.75 12.71
C ARG A 274 13.12 1.15 11.61
N ALA A 275 13.33 2.30 10.98
CA ALA A 275 12.47 2.82 9.93
C ALA A 275 12.49 1.95 8.65
N ALA A 276 13.64 1.38 8.30
CA ALA A 276 13.82 0.56 7.10
C ALA A 276 13.33 -0.88 7.27
N LEU A 277 13.58 -1.50 8.43
CA LEU A 277 13.20 -2.89 8.71
C LEU A 277 11.80 -3.04 9.32
N THR A 278 11.28 -1.98 9.94
CA THR A 278 9.85 -1.93 10.24
C THR A 278 9.15 -1.80 8.89
N ARG A 279 8.48 -2.87 8.46
CA ARG A 279 7.51 -2.83 7.35
C ARG A 279 6.72 -1.54 7.55
N ARG A 280 6.87 -0.55 6.66
CA ARG A 280 6.08 0.69 6.72
C ARG A 280 4.87 0.51 5.82
N PRO A 281 3.74 -0.07 6.29
CA PRO A 281 2.52 0.59 5.95
C PRO A 281 2.56 1.95 6.68
N ARG A 282 2.26 3.06 5.99
CA ARG A 282 1.97 4.32 6.68
C ARG A 282 0.93 4.02 7.78
N THR A 283 1.38 4.00 9.04
CA THR A 283 0.53 3.61 10.18
C THR A 283 -0.56 4.65 10.35
N VAL A 284 -0.25 5.93 10.11
CA VAL A 284 -1.23 7.01 10.08
C VAL A 284 -1.76 7.17 8.65
N LEU A 285 -3.08 7.01 8.51
CA LEU A 285 -3.81 7.32 7.29
C LEU A 285 -3.83 8.84 7.07
N LEU A 286 -4.39 9.55 8.04
CA LEU A 286 -4.50 11.01 8.03
C LEU A 286 -4.48 11.58 9.44
N THR A 287 -4.17 12.87 9.53
CA THR A 287 -4.26 13.66 10.77
C THR A 287 -5.10 14.89 10.49
N THR A 288 -6.01 15.19 11.40
CA THR A 288 -6.82 16.42 11.40
C THR A 288 -6.34 17.34 12.53
N GLU A 289 -7.09 18.39 12.83
CA GLU A 289 -6.80 19.26 13.96
C GLU A 289 -6.71 18.46 15.27
N ARG A 290 -7.67 17.56 15.52
CA ARG A 290 -7.82 16.86 16.80
C ARG A 290 -7.75 15.34 16.71
N LEU A 291 -7.75 14.75 15.51
CA LEU A 291 -7.73 13.29 15.32
C LEU A 291 -6.46 12.82 14.61
N VAL A 292 -6.00 11.65 15.02
CA VAL A 292 -5.09 10.80 14.25
C VAL A 292 -5.88 9.55 13.86
N LEU A 293 -6.03 9.30 12.56
CA LEU A 293 -6.59 8.05 12.06
C LEU A 293 -5.44 7.13 11.67
N ARG A 294 -5.28 6.02 12.38
CA ARG A 294 -4.21 5.04 12.13
C ARG A 294 -4.74 3.66 11.83
N ARG A 295 -3.98 2.86 11.09
CA ARG A 295 -4.22 1.43 10.94
C ARG A 295 -4.25 0.77 12.33
N PHE A 296 -5.13 -0.21 12.47
CA PHE A 296 -5.10 -1.15 13.58
C PHE A 296 -3.84 -2.03 13.49
N THR A 297 -3.35 -2.48 14.64
CA THR A 297 -2.30 -3.49 14.77
C THR A 297 -2.86 -4.71 15.49
N ALA A 298 -2.11 -5.81 15.49
CA ALA A 298 -2.46 -7.02 16.25
C ALA A 298 -2.61 -6.76 17.76
N ASP A 299 -2.02 -5.68 18.29
CA ASP A 299 -2.08 -5.31 19.71
C ASP A 299 -3.37 -4.57 20.09
N ASP A 300 -4.19 -4.16 19.12
CA ASP A 300 -5.38 -3.34 19.36
C ASP A 300 -6.65 -4.15 19.71
N VAL A 301 -6.51 -5.46 20.02
CA VAL A 301 -7.63 -6.34 20.39
C VAL A 301 -8.45 -5.73 21.52
N ASP A 302 -7.78 -5.27 22.59
CA ASP A 302 -8.44 -4.73 23.77
C ASP A 302 -9.28 -3.48 23.44
N LEU A 303 -8.82 -2.65 22.49
CA LEU A 303 -9.54 -1.45 22.08
C LEU A 303 -10.89 -1.78 21.43
N LEU A 304 -10.92 -2.82 20.59
CA LEU A 304 -12.12 -3.30 19.91
C LEU A 304 -13.07 -4.01 20.87
N VAL A 305 -12.54 -4.88 21.75
CA VAL A 305 -13.33 -5.58 22.77
C VAL A 305 -14.00 -4.58 23.71
N GLU A 306 -13.27 -3.58 24.19
CA GLU A 306 -13.82 -2.55 25.08
C GLU A 306 -14.90 -1.70 24.40
N LEU A 307 -14.70 -1.34 23.12
CA LEU A 307 -15.67 -0.56 22.37
C LEU A 307 -16.97 -1.34 22.12
N ASP A 308 -16.84 -2.63 21.78
CA ASP A 308 -17.97 -3.51 21.44
C ASP A 308 -18.60 -4.16 22.68
N ALA A 309 -18.07 -3.92 23.87
CA ALA A 309 -18.70 -4.31 25.13
C ALA A 309 -19.76 -3.30 25.62
N ASP A 310 -19.79 -2.07 25.09
CA ASP A 310 -20.70 -1.01 25.55
C ASP A 310 -22.08 -1.09 24.84
N PRO A 311 -23.18 -1.42 25.56
CA PRO A 311 -24.50 -1.58 24.94
C PRO A 311 -25.02 -0.31 24.29
N GLU A 312 -24.65 0.88 24.80
CA GLU A 312 -25.07 2.14 24.20
C GLU A 312 -24.37 2.37 22.86
N VAL A 313 -23.12 1.92 22.71
CA VAL A 313 -22.38 1.98 21.44
C VAL A 313 -23.01 1.03 20.41
N LEU A 314 -23.53 -0.12 20.85
CA LEU A 314 -24.14 -1.13 20.00
C LEU A 314 -25.63 -0.93 19.70
N ARG A 315 -26.31 0.01 20.38
CA ARG A 315 -27.76 0.24 20.28
C ARG A 315 -28.32 0.35 18.85
N HIS A 316 -27.52 0.84 17.91
CA HIS A 316 -27.92 1.03 16.50
C HIS A 316 -27.20 0.09 15.53
N VAL A 317 -26.50 -0.91 16.04
CA VAL A 317 -25.90 -1.99 15.25
C VAL A 317 -26.97 -3.06 15.02
N PRO A 318 -27.17 -3.58 13.79
CA PRO A 318 -28.31 -4.46 13.47
C PRO A 318 -28.46 -5.71 14.36
N ASP A 319 -27.36 -6.30 14.83
CA ASP A 319 -27.39 -7.46 15.73
C ASP A 319 -27.30 -7.09 17.22
N GLY A 320 -26.95 -5.84 17.54
CA GLY A 320 -26.82 -5.29 18.90
C GLY A 320 -25.91 -6.10 19.83
N ARG A 321 -25.13 -7.04 19.28
CA ARG A 321 -24.46 -8.11 20.02
C ARG A 321 -23.05 -7.67 20.36
N ALA A 322 -22.68 -7.78 21.64
CA ALA A 322 -21.30 -7.63 22.03
C ALA A 322 -20.44 -8.69 21.35
N THR A 323 -19.39 -8.25 20.65
CA THR A 323 -18.47 -9.15 19.97
C THR A 323 -17.56 -9.80 21.01
N PRO A 324 -17.60 -11.15 21.18
CA PRO A 324 -16.72 -11.83 22.12
C PRO A 324 -15.26 -11.63 21.75
N ARG A 325 -14.38 -11.56 22.75
CA ARG A 325 -12.92 -11.42 22.54
C ARG A 325 -12.37 -12.42 21.52
N ALA A 326 -12.77 -13.68 21.63
CA ALA A 326 -12.32 -14.73 20.71
C ALA A 326 -12.68 -14.43 19.25
N GLU A 327 -13.84 -13.82 18.98
CA GLU A 327 -14.26 -13.41 17.63
C GLU A 327 -13.48 -12.18 17.16
N VAL A 328 -13.17 -11.25 18.07
CA VAL A 328 -12.29 -10.11 17.76
C VAL A 328 -10.90 -10.58 17.33
N GLU A 329 -10.31 -11.51 18.08
CA GLU A 329 -8.97 -12.05 17.84
C GLU A 329 -8.90 -12.94 16.60
N ALA A 330 -9.88 -13.83 16.40
CA ALA A 330 -9.84 -14.83 15.35
C ALA A 330 -10.38 -14.32 13.99
N GLU A 331 -11.29 -13.35 13.99
CA GLU A 331 -12.02 -12.97 12.78
C GLU A 331 -11.96 -11.46 12.49
N LEU A 332 -12.38 -10.62 13.45
CA LEU A 332 -12.61 -9.19 13.18
C LEU A 332 -11.30 -8.44 12.92
N LEU A 333 -10.35 -8.52 13.84
CA LEU A 333 -9.08 -7.81 13.72
C LEU A 333 -8.24 -8.36 12.56
N PRO A 334 -8.08 -9.69 12.38
CA PRO A 334 -7.44 -10.23 11.17
C PRO A 334 -8.05 -9.71 9.87
N ARG A 335 -9.38 -9.58 9.79
CA ARG A 335 -10.06 -9.00 8.63
C ARG A 335 -9.72 -7.52 8.41
N TYR A 336 -9.59 -6.73 9.47
CA TYR A 336 -9.16 -5.33 9.36
C TYR A 336 -7.71 -5.22 8.88
N LEU A 337 -6.82 -6.05 9.42
CA LEU A 337 -5.42 -6.12 9.03
C LEU A 337 -5.28 -6.54 7.55
N ALA A 338 -6.02 -7.57 7.13
CA ALA A 338 -6.07 -8.02 5.75
C ALA A 338 -6.56 -6.92 4.80
N TYR A 339 -7.44 -6.03 5.26
CA TYR A 339 -7.90 -4.89 4.47
C TYR A 339 -6.75 -3.97 4.05
N TYR A 340 -5.78 -3.76 4.92
CA TYR A 340 -4.63 -2.90 4.67
C TYR A 340 -3.61 -3.51 3.72
N GLU A 341 -3.59 -4.84 3.68
CA GLU A 341 -2.84 -5.55 2.68
C GLU A 341 -3.54 -5.33 1.34
N VAL A 342 -4.85 -5.58 1.25
CA VAL A 342 -5.54 -5.55 -0.05
C VAL A 342 -5.83 -4.13 -0.58
N TYR A 343 -5.96 -3.11 0.26
CA TYR A 343 -6.43 -1.79 -0.16
C TYR A 343 -5.59 -0.64 0.43
N ARG A 344 -4.90 0.13 -0.43
CA ARG A 344 -4.22 1.37 0.01
C ARG A 344 -5.25 2.48 0.23
N GLY A 345 -5.19 3.12 1.40
CA GLY A 345 -6.07 4.25 1.74
C GLY A 345 -7.49 3.87 2.19
N PHE A 346 -7.88 2.61 1.97
CA PHE A 346 -9.12 2.04 2.49
C PHE A 346 -8.83 1.08 3.65
N GLY A 347 -9.85 0.82 4.45
CA GLY A 347 -9.79 -0.06 5.62
C GLY A 347 -10.53 0.52 6.81
N PHE A 348 -10.28 -0.10 7.94
CA PHE A 348 -10.74 0.35 9.25
C PHE A 348 -9.60 1.15 9.89
N PHE A 349 -9.86 2.12 10.74
CA PHE A 349 -8.81 2.97 11.28
C PHE A 349 -9.15 3.33 12.71
N ALA A 350 -8.22 3.04 13.63
CA ALA A 350 -8.30 3.50 15.01
C ALA A 350 -8.22 5.03 15.03
N ALA A 351 -9.21 5.66 15.65
CA ALA A 351 -9.26 7.09 15.88
C ALA A 351 -8.66 7.40 17.24
N GLN A 352 -7.60 8.19 17.25
CA GLN A 352 -6.98 8.68 18.48
C GLN A 352 -7.16 10.20 18.59
N GLU A 353 -7.40 10.68 19.80
CA GLU A 353 -7.29 12.11 20.08
C GLU A 353 -5.81 12.51 19.98
N ARG A 354 -5.51 13.51 19.15
CA ARG A 354 -4.14 13.91 18.86
C ARG A 354 -3.39 14.43 20.08
N ALA A 355 -4.08 15.07 21.01
CA ALA A 355 -3.48 15.68 22.19
C ALA A 355 -3.07 14.64 23.26
N SER A 356 -3.90 13.62 23.47
CA SER A 356 -3.75 12.66 24.56
C SER A 356 -3.32 11.27 24.10
N GLY A 357 -3.49 10.94 22.81
CA GLY A 357 -3.35 9.59 22.28
C GLY A 357 -4.51 8.66 22.64
N GLU A 358 -5.55 9.17 23.34
CA GLU A 358 -6.70 8.37 23.78
C GLU A 358 -7.42 7.77 22.56
N PHE A 359 -7.70 6.47 22.62
CA PHE A 359 -8.53 5.81 21.62
C PHE A 359 -10.00 6.24 21.76
N LEU A 360 -10.53 6.88 20.72
CA LEU A 360 -11.88 7.41 20.68
C LEU A 360 -12.88 6.47 20.00
N GLY A 361 -12.39 5.44 19.30
CA GLY A 361 -13.18 4.52 18.48
C GLY A 361 -12.54 4.29 17.12
N TRP A 362 -13.32 3.97 16.10
CA TRP A 362 -12.81 3.74 14.76
C TRP A 362 -13.64 4.41 13.67
N PHE A 363 -13.00 4.64 12.53
CA PHE A 363 -13.64 4.96 11.26
C PHE A 363 -13.31 3.86 10.25
N HIS A 364 -14.12 3.70 9.22
CA HIS A 364 -13.72 2.95 8.05
C HIS A 364 -14.05 3.72 6.78
N LEU A 365 -13.26 3.46 5.76
CA LEU A 365 -13.53 3.83 4.39
C LEU A 365 -13.27 2.58 3.57
N ARG A 366 -14.27 1.99 2.91
CA ARG A 366 -14.14 0.69 2.26
C ARG A 366 -14.79 0.69 0.87
N PRO A 367 -14.22 0.05 -0.17
CA PRO A 367 -14.99 -0.22 -1.38
C PRO A 367 -16.23 -1.09 -1.06
N PRO A 368 -17.34 -0.94 -1.78
CA PRO A 368 -18.50 -1.81 -1.64
C PRO A 368 -18.14 -3.26 -1.99
N GLU A 369 -18.80 -4.22 -1.35
CA GLU A 369 -18.63 -5.64 -1.65
C GLU A 369 -19.00 -5.92 -3.11
N GLY A 370 -18.05 -6.47 -3.88
CA GLY A 370 -18.25 -6.81 -5.29
C GLY A 370 -18.26 -5.62 -6.27
N ALA A 371 -17.96 -4.40 -5.81
CA ALA A 371 -17.89 -3.22 -6.67
C ALA A 371 -16.44 -2.84 -7.01
N ASP A 372 -16.22 -2.46 -8.26
CA ASP A 372 -14.98 -1.83 -8.72
C ASP A 372 -14.76 -0.51 -7.95
N PHE A 373 -13.49 -0.16 -7.69
CA PHE A 373 -12.86 0.94 -6.88
C PHE A 373 -13.38 2.37 -7.05
N VAL A 374 -14.66 2.49 -7.21
CA VAL A 374 -15.32 3.60 -7.86
C VAL A 374 -16.25 4.27 -6.85
N ASP A 375 -16.79 3.52 -5.90
CA ASP A 375 -17.56 4.04 -4.78
C ASP A 375 -16.85 3.67 -3.45
N ALA A 376 -17.10 4.43 -2.39
CA ALA A 376 -16.54 4.21 -1.07
C ALA A 376 -17.62 4.27 0.01
N GLU A 377 -17.67 3.28 0.87
CA GLU A 377 -18.50 3.28 2.06
C GLU A 377 -17.75 3.88 3.24
N LEU A 378 -18.35 4.91 3.84
CA LEU A 378 -17.91 5.54 5.07
C LEU A 378 -18.70 4.96 6.26
N GLY A 379 -17.98 4.63 7.32
CA GLY A 379 -18.59 4.26 8.60
C GLY A 379 -17.71 4.64 9.77
N TYR A 380 -18.29 4.61 10.96
CA TYR A 380 -17.58 4.93 12.21
C TYR A 380 -18.33 4.40 13.42
N ARG A 381 -17.59 4.13 14.49
CA ARG A 381 -18.09 3.77 15.81
C ARG A 381 -17.21 4.42 16.86
N LEU A 382 -17.78 5.28 17.69
CA LEU A 382 -17.03 6.03 18.70
C LEU A 382 -17.48 5.66 20.11
N ARG A 383 -16.56 5.75 21.08
CA ARG A 383 -16.85 5.63 22.52
C ARG A 383 -17.80 6.74 22.95
N ARG A 384 -18.62 6.47 23.96
CA ARG A 384 -19.52 7.47 24.56
C ARG A 384 -18.80 8.74 25.00
N SER A 385 -17.59 8.62 25.55
CA SER A 385 -16.77 9.75 25.98
C SER A 385 -16.40 10.71 24.84
N ALA A 386 -16.47 10.26 23.58
CA ALA A 386 -16.17 11.06 22.39
C ALA A 386 -17.43 11.70 21.77
N TRP A 387 -18.63 11.33 22.21
CA TRP A 387 -19.88 11.82 21.61
C TRP A 387 -20.13 13.29 21.94
N GLY A 388 -20.83 14.00 21.04
CA GLY A 388 -21.16 15.42 21.21
C GLY A 388 -19.99 16.40 21.04
N LYS A 389 -18.74 15.92 20.95
CA LYS A 389 -17.52 16.73 20.80
C LYS A 389 -17.12 17.06 19.35
N GLY A 390 -17.86 16.52 18.38
CA GLY A 390 -17.67 16.77 16.94
C GLY A 390 -16.65 15.86 16.25
N PHE A 391 -16.01 14.91 16.96
CA PHE A 391 -15.02 14.01 16.38
C PHE A 391 -15.55 13.19 15.19
N ALA A 392 -16.78 12.68 15.27
CA ALA A 392 -17.40 11.93 14.18
C ALA A 392 -17.52 12.77 12.90
N THR A 393 -17.93 14.03 13.01
CA THR A 393 -18.03 14.96 11.87
C THR A 393 -16.67 15.31 11.29
N GLU A 394 -15.68 15.56 12.16
CA GLU A 394 -14.31 15.87 11.74
C GLU A 394 -13.68 14.71 10.97
N GLY A 395 -13.71 13.50 11.52
CA GLY A 395 -13.16 12.31 10.86
C GLY A 395 -13.92 11.94 9.58
N ALA A 396 -15.26 12.06 9.58
CA ALA A 396 -16.08 11.82 8.39
C ALA A 396 -15.73 12.79 7.25
N ARG A 397 -15.62 14.10 7.53
CA ARG A 397 -15.23 15.10 6.52
C ARG A 397 -13.85 14.83 5.95
N ALA A 398 -12.88 14.52 6.81
CA ALA A 398 -11.52 14.22 6.38
C ALA A 398 -11.45 12.97 5.50
N LEU A 399 -12.23 11.92 5.83
CA LEU A 399 -12.29 10.71 5.01
C LEU A 399 -13.04 10.92 3.69
N VAL A 400 -14.07 11.76 3.66
CA VAL A 400 -14.75 12.16 2.40
C VAL A 400 -13.78 12.92 1.48
N GLU A 401 -13.02 13.85 2.03
CA GLU A 401 -11.97 14.56 1.29
C GLU A 401 -10.90 13.61 0.77
N LEU A 402 -10.38 12.73 1.63
CA LEU A 402 -9.43 11.68 1.24
C LEU A 402 -9.98 10.83 0.08
N ALA A 403 -11.25 10.39 0.20
CA ALA A 403 -11.89 9.54 -0.80
C ALA A 403 -11.93 10.21 -2.18
N PHE A 404 -12.24 11.51 -2.24
CA PHE A 404 -12.41 12.23 -3.50
C PHE A 404 -11.10 12.81 -4.07
N VAL A 405 -10.19 13.25 -3.21
CA VAL A 405 -8.93 13.90 -3.61
C VAL A 405 -7.86 12.86 -3.89
N GLU A 406 -7.58 12.01 -2.91
CA GLU A 406 -6.45 11.07 -2.97
C GLU A 406 -6.86 9.73 -3.61
N LEU A 407 -8.03 9.21 -3.26
CA LEU A 407 -8.46 7.86 -3.69
C LEU A 407 -9.28 7.85 -4.99
N GLY A 408 -9.70 9.03 -5.46
CA GLY A 408 -10.39 9.18 -6.74
C GLY A 408 -11.78 8.53 -6.80
N ALA A 409 -12.45 8.33 -5.67
CA ALA A 409 -13.81 7.81 -5.63
C ALA A 409 -14.76 8.70 -6.44
N ARG A 410 -15.72 8.10 -7.15
CA ARG A 410 -16.86 8.81 -7.78
C ARG A 410 -17.94 9.16 -6.76
N ARG A 411 -18.16 8.29 -5.78
CA ARG A 411 -19.23 8.43 -4.79
C ARG A 411 -18.77 7.93 -3.42
N VAL A 412 -19.16 8.63 -2.36
CA VAL A 412 -19.08 8.16 -0.98
C VAL A 412 -20.49 7.90 -0.49
N HIS A 413 -20.76 6.74 0.11
CA HIS A 413 -22.04 6.41 0.73
C HIS A 413 -21.86 5.95 2.19
N ALA A 414 -22.93 6.01 2.97
CA ALA A 414 -22.95 5.56 4.36
C ALA A 414 -24.36 5.06 4.72
N GLY A 415 -24.43 3.92 5.41
CA GLY A 415 -25.68 3.36 5.94
C GLY A 415 -25.91 3.75 7.40
N THR A 416 -27.16 4.01 7.78
CA THR A 416 -27.53 4.22 9.19
C THR A 416 -29.00 3.88 9.45
N MET A 417 -29.38 3.64 10.70
CA MET A 417 -30.78 3.39 11.09
C MET A 417 -31.57 4.70 11.14
N THR A 418 -32.87 4.68 10.81
CA THR A 418 -33.78 5.84 10.90
C THR A 418 -33.79 6.44 12.30
N ALA A 419 -33.78 5.58 13.33
CA ALA A 419 -33.72 5.96 14.73
C ALA A 419 -32.38 6.63 15.14
N ASN A 420 -31.30 6.42 14.40
CA ASN A 420 -29.96 6.94 14.72
C ASN A 420 -29.80 8.41 14.29
N THR A 421 -30.51 9.30 14.98
CA THR A 421 -30.54 10.74 14.69
C THR A 421 -29.15 11.39 14.80
N ALA A 422 -28.28 10.88 15.67
CA ALA A 422 -26.93 11.39 15.84
C ALA A 422 -26.06 11.13 14.60
N SER A 423 -26.05 9.90 14.09
CA SER A 423 -25.32 9.54 12.87
C SER A 423 -25.85 10.30 11.65
N ARG A 424 -27.18 10.41 11.49
CA ARG A 424 -27.80 11.21 10.41
C ARG A 424 -27.26 12.64 10.37
N ARG A 425 -27.23 13.32 11.53
CA ARG A 425 -26.65 14.68 11.64
C ARG A 425 -25.15 14.73 11.31
N VAL A 426 -24.39 13.70 11.65
CA VAL A 426 -22.97 13.63 11.29
C VAL A 426 -22.79 13.51 9.78
N LEU A 427 -23.56 12.63 9.13
CA LEU A 427 -23.52 12.42 7.69
C LEU A 427 -23.92 13.69 6.92
N GLU A 428 -25.00 14.36 7.36
CA GLU A 428 -25.44 15.65 6.81
C GLU A 428 -24.38 16.74 6.97
N LYS A 429 -23.72 16.82 8.14
CA LYS A 429 -22.62 17.78 8.35
C LYS A 429 -21.37 17.44 7.56
N ALA A 430 -21.12 16.16 7.27
CA ALA A 430 -20.08 15.73 6.33
C ALA A 430 -20.46 16.01 4.86
N GLY A 431 -21.69 16.50 4.64
CA GLY A 431 -22.24 16.94 3.36
C GLY A 431 -23.03 15.86 2.63
N LEU A 432 -23.08 14.63 3.13
CA LEU A 432 -23.82 13.55 2.49
C LEU A 432 -25.33 13.83 2.60
N ARG A 433 -26.09 13.39 1.59
CA ARG A 433 -27.53 13.60 1.48
C ARG A 433 -28.26 12.26 1.53
N LEU A 434 -29.45 12.23 2.11
CA LEU A 434 -30.31 11.04 2.08
C LEU A 434 -30.68 10.74 0.62
N VAL A 435 -30.30 9.55 0.13
CA VAL A 435 -30.53 9.13 -1.26
C VAL A 435 -31.45 7.91 -1.35
N ARG A 436 -31.56 7.11 -0.28
CA ARG A 436 -32.43 5.93 -0.25
C ARG A 436 -32.93 5.63 1.15
N THR A 437 -34.15 5.11 1.23
CA THR A 437 -34.73 4.48 2.42
C THR A 437 -35.04 3.03 2.07
N PHE A 438 -34.47 2.10 2.81
CA PHE A 438 -34.68 0.67 2.64
C PHE A 438 -35.75 0.16 3.62
N PRO A 439 -36.26 -1.07 3.42
CA PRO A 439 -37.04 -1.77 4.44
C PRO A 439 -36.28 -1.88 5.78
N GLU A 440 -37.00 -2.13 6.88
CA GLU A 440 -36.43 -2.28 8.24
C GLU A 440 -35.75 -1.01 8.80
N GLU A 441 -36.24 0.17 8.43
CA GLU A 441 -35.77 1.46 8.97
C GLU A 441 -34.28 1.73 8.72
N SER A 442 -33.72 1.28 7.60
CA SER A 442 -32.34 1.63 7.21
C SER A 442 -32.32 2.72 6.13
N LEU A 443 -31.36 3.63 6.25
CA LEU A 443 -31.18 4.82 5.41
C LEU A 443 -29.82 4.77 4.72
N GLU A 444 -29.77 5.20 3.46
CA GLU A 444 -28.53 5.43 2.71
C GLU A 444 -28.33 6.92 2.51
N TYR A 445 -27.19 7.42 2.97
CA TYR A 445 -26.69 8.74 2.66
C TYR A 445 -25.57 8.63 1.63
N ALA A 446 -25.50 9.54 0.67
CA ALA A 446 -24.41 9.57 -0.30
C ALA A 446 -24.05 10.99 -0.75
N MET A 447 -22.87 11.09 -1.34
CA MET A 447 -22.36 12.27 -2.02
C MET A 447 -21.53 11.81 -3.23
N THR A 448 -21.67 12.51 -4.35
CA THR A 448 -20.79 12.35 -5.52
C THR A 448 -19.62 13.35 -5.47
N ARG A 449 -18.54 13.04 -6.20
CA ARG A 449 -17.38 13.92 -6.29
C ARG A 449 -17.73 15.31 -6.83
N ASP A 450 -18.66 15.39 -7.78
CA ASP A 450 -19.07 16.66 -8.38
C ASP A 450 -19.85 17.53 -7.38
N GLU A 451 -20.76 16.92 -6.60
CA GLU A 451 -21.47 17.61 -5.52
C GLU A 451 -20.51 18.11 -4.43
N TRP A 452 -19.49 17.31 -4.09
CA TRP A 452 -18.45 17.71 -3.14
C TRP A 452 -17.66 18.93 -3.63
N ALA A 453 -17.25 18.92 -4.91
CA ALA A 453 -16.51 20.02 -5.52
C ALA A 453 -17.33 21.32 -5.54
N GLN A 454 -18.63 21.23 -5.84
CA GLN A 454 -19.54 22.38 -5.83
C GLN A 454 -19.81 22.92 -4.41
N MET A 455 -19.87 22.05 -3.41
CA MET A 455 -19.97 22.47 -2.01
C MET A 455 -18.74 23.26 -1.57
N ARG A 456 -17.53 22.79 -1.90
CA ARG A 456 -16.28 23.48 -1.53
C ARG A 456 -16.10 24.84 -2.20
N SER A 457 -16.57 25.01 -3.44
CA SER A 457 -16.49 26.31 -4.10
C SER A 457 -17.40 27.36 -3.46
N THR A 458 -18.50 26.94 -2.84
CA THR A 458 -19.46 27.83 -2.17
C THR A 458 -18.97 28.27 -0.78
N ASP A 459 -18.19 27.44 -0.07
CA ASP A 459 -17.59 27.79 1.23
C ASP A 459 -16.42 28.78 1.13
N LEU A 460 -15.87 29.01 -0.07
CA LEU A 460 -14.72 29.90 -0.34
C LEU A 460 -15.12 31.30 -0.86
N THR A 461 -16.42 31.55 -1.02
CA THR A 461 -17.03 32.85 -1.35
C THR A 461 -17.81 33.39 -0.17
#